data_AF-A0A1I3RLL2-F1
#
_entry.id   AF-A0A1I3RLL2-F1
#
_cell.length_a   1.000
_cell.length_b   1.000
_cell.length_c   1.000
_cell.angle_alpha   90.00
_cell.angle_beta   90.00
_cell.angle_gamma   90.00
#
_symmetry.space_group_name_H-M   'P 1'
#
loop_
_entity.id
_entity.type
_entity.pdbx_description
1 polymer ?
#
loop_
_entity_poly.entity_id
_entity_poly.type
_entity_poly.pdbx_seq_one_letter_code
_entity_poly.pdbx_strand_id
1 'polypeptide(L)'
;MRVRAWVVRWVPPGAVAAVWVYEGLVAKLLGARPDERAIVAAVPVLGAAAGVVLVLIGLAEVGLGLWVLTGWAPRTAAAVQTALLAAFNGGGLLFGGGQIAEPLNLVLHNVVLLVLAWLVATRRHA
;
A
#
# COMPACT_ATOMS: atom_id res chain seq x y z
N MET A 1 4.93 -19.05 -27.11
CA MET A 1 3.69 -19.07 -26.29
C MET A 1 3.93 -18.99 -24.77
N ARG A 2 4.96 -19.61 -24.17
CA ARG A 2 5.16 -19.64 -22.70
C ARG A 2 5.45 -18.27 -22.04
N VAL A 3 6.23 -17.39 -22.69
CA VAL A 3 6.60 -16.08 -22.13
C VAL A 3 5.38 -15.17 -21.95
N ARG A 4 4.51 -15.06 -22.96
CA ARG A 4 3.31 -14.21 -22.89
C ARG A 4 2.37 -14.64 -21.76
N ALA A 5 2.15 -15.94 -21.59
CA ALA A 5 1.32 -16.48 -20.51
C ALA A 5 1.93 -16.20 -19.13
N TRP A 6 3.25 -16.34 -19.00
CA TRP A 6 3.96 -16.03 -17.75
C TRP A 6 3.86 -14.54 -17.41
N VAL A 7 4.11 -13.65 -18.38
CA VAL A 7 4.04 -12.20 -18.21
C VAL A 7 2.65 -11.78 -17.74
N VAL A 8 1.59 -12.23 -18.41
CA VAL A 8 0.22 -11.88 -18.07
C VAL A 8 -0.17 -12.38 -16.66
N ARG A 9 0.39 -13.53 -16.24
CA ARG A 9 0.09 -14.12 -14.92
C ARG A 9 0.80 -13.44 -13.76
N TRP A 10 2.04 -12.98 -13.96
CA TRP A 10 2.92 -12.56 -12.86
C TRP A 10 3.23 -11.07 -12.82
N VAL A 11 3.27 -10.38 -13.96
CA VAL A 11 3.66 -8.96 -13.98
C VAL A 11 2.66 -8.07 -13.24
N PRO A 12 1.33 -8.13 -13.51
CA PRO A 12 0.38 -7.29 -12.79
C PRO A 12 0.38 -7.47 -11.26
N PRO A 13 0.27 -8.70 -10.70
CA PRO A 13 0.34 -8.90 -9.26
C PRO A 13 1.74 -8.60 -8.70
N GLY A 14 2.80 -8.83 -9.48
CA GLY A 14 4.17 -8.45 -9.12
C GLY A 14 4.34 -6.95 -8.94
N ALA A 15 3.74 -6.14 -9.82
CA ALA A 15 3.76 -4.69 -9.71
C ALA A 15 3.02 -4.20 -8.46
N VAL A 16 1.82 -4.74 -8.18
CA VAL A 16 1.08 -4.40 -6.95
C VAL A 16 1.87 -4.80 -5.71
N ALA A 17 2.43 -6.01 -5.70
CA ALA A 17 3.23 -6.50 -4.59
C ALA A 17 4.49 -5.67 -4.36
N ALA A 18 5.17 -5.25 -5.43
CA ALA A 18 6.38 -4.43 -5.35
C ALA A 18 6.11 -3.10 -4.67
N VAL A 19 4.97 -2.45 -4.96
CA VAL A 19 4.60 -1.19 -4.29
C VAL A 19 4.40 -1.42 -2.79
N TRP A 20 3.59 -2.40 -2.38
CA TRP A 20 3.37 -2.69 -0.96
C TRP A 20 4.64 -3.12 -0.22
N VAL A 21 5.50 -3.91 -0.86
CA VAL A 21 6.79 -4.31 -0.27
C VAL A 21 7.73 -3.12 -0.16
N TYR A 22 7.79 -2.24 -1.17
CA TYR A 22 8.63 -1.04 -1.11
C TYR A 22 8.16 -0.09 0.01
N GLU A 23 6.87 0.23 0.04
CA GLU A 23 6.28 1.09 1.08
C GLU A 23 6.48 0.47 2.48
N GLY A 24 6.26 -0.83 2.61
CA GLY A 24 6.38 -1.48 3.91
C GLY A 24 7.82 -1.64 4.37
N LEU A 25 8.67 -2.22 3.52
CA LEU A 25 10.05 -2.54 3.90
C LEU A 25 10.94 -1.30 3.84
N VAL A 26 10.97 -0.59 2.71
CA VAL A 26 11.93 0.48 2.48
C VAL A 26 11.48 1.77 3.18
N ALA A 27 10.27 2.23 2.89
CA ALA A 27 9.80 3.49 3.45
C ALA A 27 9.63 3.41 4.98
N LYS A 28 9.04 2.32 5.49
CA LYS A 28 8.66 2.20 6.91
C LYS A 28 9.64 1.42 7.77
N LEU A 29 9.93 0.15 7.46
CA LEU A 29 10.79 -0.68 8.31
C LEU A 29 12.27 -0.21 8.31
N LEU A 30 12.78 0.20 7.15
CA LEU A 30 14.12 0.77 7.02
C LEU A 30 14.16 2.29 7.27
N GLY A 31 13.00 2.93 7.43
CA GLY A 31 12.89 4.35 7.79
C GLY A 31 13.36 5.32 6.70
N ALA A 32 13.27 4.94 5.42
CA ALA A 32 13.69 5.80 4.31
C ALA A 32 12.81 7.06 4.12
N ARG A 33 11.64 7.12 4.77
CA ARG A 33 10.65 8.20 4.64
C ARG A 33 10.38 8.86 6.01
N PRO A 34 11.23 9.81 6.45
CA PRO A 34 11.06 10.47 7.75
C PRO A 34 9.79 11.33 7.84
N ASP A 35 9.26 11.77 6.70
CA ASP A 35 8.01 12.51 6.57
C ASP A 35 6.79 11.66 6.96
N GLU A 36 6.78 10.35 6.68
CA GLU A 36 5.69 9.46 7.09
C GLU A 36 5.56 9.36 8.61
N ARG A 37 6.69 9.38 9.33
CA ARG A 37 6.66 9.43 10.79
C ARG A 37 6.05 10.73 11.30
N ALA A 38 6.34 11.86 10.65
CA ALA A 38 5.76 13.15 11.00
C ALA A 38 4.25 13.18 10.74
N ILE A 39 3.80 12.61 9.63
CA ILE A 39 2.36 12.45 9.31
C ILE A 39 1.66 11.60 10.38
N VAL A 40 2.21 10.43 10.72
CA VAL A 40 1.61 9.55 11.74
C VAL A 40 1.61 10.21 13.12
N ALA A 41 2.67 10.95 13.47
CA ALA A 41 2.74 11.69 14.74
C ALA A 41 1.72 12.84 14.82
N ALA A 42 1.28 13.37 13.68
CA ALA A 42 0.24 14.41 13.62
C ALA A 42 -1.18 13.85 13.82
N VAL A 43 -1.39 12.53 13.69
CA VAL A 43 -2.68 11.90 13.98
C VAL A 43 -2.96 12.00 15.48
N PRO A 44 -4.14 12.52 15.88
CA PRO A 44 -4.55 12.55 17.28
C PRO A 44 -4.41 11.17 17.91
N VAL A 45 -3.96 11.09 19.15
CA VAL A 45 -3.68 9.86 19.92
C VAL A 45 -2.43 9.05 19.55
N LEU A 46 -1.80 9.26 18.39
CA LEU A 46 -0.63 8.46 18.01
C LEU A 46 0.69 9.05 18.48
N GLY A 47 0.93 10.36 18.34
CA GLY A 47 2.07 11.09 18.93
C GLY A 47 3.36 10.27 19.12
N ALA A 48 3.68 9.92 20.37
CA ALA A 48 4.88 9.16 20.73
C ALA A 48 4.91 7.71 20.20
N ALA A 49 3.75 7.10 19.98
CA ALA A 49 3.62 5.75 19.42
C ALA A 49 3.82 5.72 17.89
N ALA A 50 3.97 6.87 17.22
CA ALA A 50 4.06 6.94 15.75
C ALA A 50 5.15 6.02 15.16
N GLY A 51 6.30 5.88 15.82
CA GLY A 51 7.35 4.97 15.37
C GLY A 51 6.92 3.50 15.40
N VAL A 52 6.28 3.07 16.48
CA VAL A 52 5.78 1.69 16.62
C VAL A 52 4.65 1.43 15.62
N VAL A 53 3.73 2.38 15.47
CA VAL A 53 2.63 2.29 14.51
C VAL A 53 3.19 2.17 13.09
N LEU A 54 4.21 2.96 12.73
CA LEU A 54 4.81 2.89 11.40
C LEU A 54 5.46 1.52 11.13
N VAL A 55 6.09 0.90 12.13
CA VAL A 55 6.61 -0.47 12.02
C VAL A 55 5.49 -1.48 11.81
N LEU A 56 4.40 -1.38 12.58
CA LEU A 56 3.24 -2.26 12.43
C LEU A 56 2.58 -2.12 11.05
N ILE A 57 2.45 -0.88 10.56
CA ILE A 57 2.00 -0.61 9.20
C ILE A 57 2.97 -1.26 8.21
N GLY A 58 4.27 -1.04 8.34
CA GLY A 58 5.26 -1.60 7.43
C GLY A 58 5.22 -3.14 7.33
N LEU A 59 5.04 -3.82 8.46
CA LEU A 59 4.85 -5.28 8.48
C LEU A 59 3.55 -5.70 7.77
N ALA A 60 2.45 -4.98 8.01
CA ALA A 60 1.17 -5.25 7.35
C ALA A 60 1.26 -5.03 5.84
N GLU A 61 1.97 -3.99 5.39
CA GLU A 61 2.20 -3.68 3.98
C GLU A 61 3.03 -4.77 3.28
N VAL A 62 4.14 -5.19 3.88
CA VAL A 62 4.93 -6.32 3.35
C VAL A 62 4.08 -7.58 3.27
N GLY A 63 3.32 -7.91 4.33
CA GLY A 63 2.42 -9.06 4.36
C GLY A 63 1.36 -9.00 3.26
N LEU A 64 0.81 -7.81 2.99
CA LEU A 64 -0.18 -7.59 1.95
C LEU A 64 0.41 -7.76 0.54
N GLY A 65 1.62 -7.26 0.30
CA GLY A 65 2.35 -7.48 -0.94
C GLY A 65 2.58 -8.98 -1.20
N LEU A 66 3.03 -9.71 -0.18
CA LEU A 66 3.19 -11.17 -0.25
C LEU A 66 1.85 -11.89 -0.49
N TRP A 67 0.78 -11.48 0.20
CA TRP A 67 -0.55 -12.05 0.01
C TRP A 67 -1.04 -11.91 -1.43
N VAL A 68 -0.84 -10.74 -2.06
CA VAL A 68 -1.17 -10.53 -3.48
C VAL A 68 -0.45 -11.52 -4.38
N LEU A 69 0.82 -11.86 -4.10
CA LEU A 69 1.56 -12.83 -4.91
C LEU A 69 0.97 -14.25 -4.83
N THR A 70 0.50 -14.66 -3.65
CA THR A 70 -0.10 -16.01 -3.47
C THR A 70 -1.33 -16.24 -4.34
N GLY A 71 -2.10 -15.18 -4.61
CA GLY A 71 -3.39 -15.28 -5.31
C GLY A 71 -4.52 -15.90 -4.49
N TRP A 72 -4.30 -16.18 -3.20
CA TRP A 72 -5.35 -16.62 -2.30
C TRP A 72 -6.34 -15.49 -2.00
N ALA A 73 -7.64 -15.77 -2.06
CA ALA A 73 -8.73 -14.81 -1.78
C ALA A 73 -8.51 -13.41 -2.38
N PRO A 74 -8.31 -13.27 -3.71
CA PRO A 74 -7.73 -12.06 -4.29
C PRO A 74 -8.66 -10.84 -4.21
N ARG A 75 -9.98 -11.04 -4.17
CA ARG A 75 -10.95 -9.96 -3.92
C ARG A 75 -10.87 -9.43 -2.49
N THR A 76 -10.65 -10.30 -1.52
CA THR A 76 -10.45 -9.90 -0.11
C THR A 76 -9.15 -9.11 0.00
N ALA A 77 -8.08 -9.53 -0.65
CA ALA A 77 -6.82 -8.78 -0.70
C ALA A 77 -7.02 -7.37 -1.31
N ALA A 78 -7.78 -7.24 -2.40
CA ALA A 78 -8.07 -5.94 -3.02
C ALA A 78 -8.96 -5.04 -2.12
N ALA A 79 -9.93 -5.62 -1.42
CA ALA A 79 -10.77 -4.89 -0.47
C ALA A 79 -9.94 -4.37 0.73
N VAL A 80 -9.03 -5.19 1.27
CA VAL A 80 -8.11 -4.77 2.34
C VAL A 80 -7.18 -3.65 1.87
N GLN A 81 -6.63 -3.75 0.65
CA GLN A 81 -5.84 -2.66 0.05
C GLN A 81 -6.64 -1.37 -0.05
N THR A 82 -7.91 -1.47 -0.47
CA THR A 82 -8.81 -0.30 -0.59
C THR A 82 -9.06 0.33 0.77
N ALA A 83 -9.37 -0.46 1.79
CA ALA A 83 -9.60 0.02 3.15
C ALA A 83 -8.35 0.68 3.74
N LEU A 84 -7.17 0.08 3.57
CA LEU A 84 -5.91 0.63 4.07
C LEU A 84 -5.54 1.94 3.38
N LEU A 85 -5.61 1.99 2.04
CA LEU A 85 -5.32 3.22 1.32
C LEU A 85 -6.34 4.31 1.66
N ALA A 86 -7.62 3.99 1.78
CA ALA A 86 -8.62 4.97 2.24
C ALA A 86 -8.29 5.51 3.65
N ALA A 87 -7.88 4.64 4.58
CA ALA A 87 -7.47 5.03 5.91
C ALA A 87 -6.20 5.89 5.91
N PHE A 88 -5.17 5.52 5.15
CA PHE A 88 -3.90 6.25 5.08
C PHE A 88 -4.04 7.60 4.38
N ASN A 89 -4.69 7.64 3.22
CA ASN A 89 -4.96 8.90 2.52
C ASN A 89 -5.87 9.80 3.37
N GLY A 90 -6.96 9.25 3.92
CA GLY A 90 -7.88 10.01 4.78
C GLY A 90 -7.19 10.57 6.02
N GLY A 91 -6.50 9.73 6.78
CA GLY A 91 -5.75 10.15 7.97
C GLY A 91 -4.64 11.14 7.65
N GLY A 92 -3.88 10.89 6.59
CA GLY A 92 -2.82 11.77 6.12
C GLY A 92 -3.34 13.14 5.71
N LEU A 93 -4.45 13.21 4.96
CA LEU A 93 -5.04 14.48 4.52
C LEU A 93 -5.71 15.25 5.67
N LEU A 94 -6.36 14.56 6.61
CA LEU A 94 -7.06 15.19 7.73
C LEU A 94 -6.11 15.73 8.80
N PHE A 95 -5.01 15.01 9.08
CA PHE A 95 -4.16 15.31 10.24
C PHE A 95 -2.72 15.67 9.87
N GLY A 96 -2.21 15.18 8.74
CA GLY A 96 -0.84 15.37 8.27
C GLY A 96 -0.72 16.12 6.95
N GLY A 97 -1.76 16.86 6.53
CA GLY A 97 -1.81 17.46 5.20
C GLY A 97 -0.70 18.47 4.93
N GLY A 98 -0.24 19.17 5.98
CA GLY A 98 0.86 20.14 5.87
C GLY A 98 2.25 19.51 5.66
N GLN A 99 2.37 18.20 5.88
CA GLN A 99 3.59 17.43 5.72
C GLN A 99 3.64 16.69 4.37
N ILE A 100 2.52 16.63 3.64
CA ILE A 100 2.42 15.99 2.33
C ILE A 100 2.73 17.03 1.25
N ALA A 101 3.86 16.86 0.56
CA ALA A 101 4.30 17.81 -0.46
C ALA A 101 3.30 17.95 -1.63
N GLU A 102 2.75 16.82 -2.11
CA GLU A 102 1.82 16.80 -3.25
C GLU A 102 0.60 15.90 -2.96
N PRO A 103 -0.43 16.42 -2.26
CA PRO A 103 -1.57 15.63 -1.81
C PRO A 103 -2.36 14.97 -2.95
N LEU A 104 -2.57 15.71 -4.06
CA LEU A 104 -3.28 15.17 -5.22
C LEU A 104 -2.48 14.06 -5.91
N ASN A 105 -1.16 14.23 -6.03
CA ASN A 105 -0.28 13.23 -6.62
C ASN A 105 -0.33 11.92 -5.83
N LEU A 106 -0.29 12.01 -4.50
CA LEU A 106 -0.42 10.88 -3.58
C LEU A 106 -1.74 10.12 -3.76
N VAL A 107 -2.87 10.85 -3.84
CA VAL A 107 -4.19 10.21 -4.05
C VAL A 107 -4.26 9.53 -5.43
N LEU A 108 -3.75 10.18 -6.47
CA LEU A 108 -3.75 9.62 -7.83
C LEU A 108 -2.94 8.32 -7.92
N HIS A 109 -1.74 8.27 -7.33
CA HIS A 109 -0.93 7.06 -7.27
C HIS A 109 -1.68 5.90 -6.60
N ASN A 110 -2.34 6.18 -5.48
CA ASN A 110 -3.12 5.19 -4.74
C ASN A 110 -4.35 4.71 -5.51
N VAL A 111 -5.06 5.60 -6.21
CA VAL A 111 -6.18 5.22 -7.09
C VAL A 111 -5.71 4.31 -8.22
N VAL A 112 -4.59 4.63 -8.87
CA VAL A 112 -4.04 3.80 -9.96
C VAL A 112 -3.62 2.43 -9.43
N LEU A 113 -2.99 2.37 -8.25
CA LEU A 113 -2.65 1.11 -7.58
C LEU A 113 -3.91 0.27 -7.31
N LEU A 114 -4.99 0.88 -6.81
CA LEU A 114 -6.25 0.17 -6.57
C LEU A 114 -6.91 -0.36 -7.83
N VAL A 115 -6.90 0.42 -8.92
CA VAL A 115 -7.38 -0.05 -10.23
C VAL A 115 -6.62 -1.30 -10.66
N LEU A 116 -5.29 -1.30 -10.53
CA LEU A 116 -4.47 -2.47 -10.86
C LEU A 116 -4.75 -3.65 -9.91
N ALA A 117 -4.90 -3.40 -8.60
CA ALA A 117 -5.22 -4.43 -7.62
C ALA A 117 -6.56 -5.11 -7.91
N TRP A 118 -7.60 -4.34 -8.24
CA TRP A 118 -8.91 -4.88 -8.62
C TRP A 118 -8.88 -5.59 -9.98
N LEU A 119 -8.07 -5.12 -10.94
CA LEU A 119 -7.84 -5.83 -12.20
C LEU A 119 -7.17 -7.19 -11.97
N VAL A 120 -6.17 -7.26 -11.10
CA VAL A 120 -5.53 -8.51 -10.67
C VAL A 120 -6.56 -9.43 -10.00
N ALA A 121 -7.40 -8.88 -9.12
CA ALA A 121 -8.37 -9.65 -8.37
C ALA A 121 -9.49 -10.25 -9.23
N THR A 122 -9.98 -9.49 -10.20
CA THR A 122 -11.02 -9.94 -11.13
C THR A 122 -10.50 -10.99 -12.11
N ARG A 123 -9.27 -10.85 -12.61
CA ARG A 123 -8.66 -11.82 -13.55
C ARG A 123 -8.27 -13.15 -12.93
N ARG A 124 -7.99 -13.20 -11.62
CA ARG A 124 -7.64 -14.45 -10.91
C ARG A 124 -8.86 -15.23 -10.41
N HIS A 125 -10.05 -14.66 -10.55
CA HIS A 125 -11.31 -15.26 -10.12
C HIS A 125 -12.17 -15.74 -11.30
N ALA A 126 -11.76 -15.45 -12.53
CA ALA A 126 -12.32 -15.97 -13.77
C ALA A 126 -11.53 -17.21 -14.22
#